data_AF-A0AAW2ZNB6-F1
#
_entry.id   AF-A0AAW2ZNB6-F1
#
_cell.length_a   1.000
_cell.length_b   1.000
_cell.length_c   1.000
_cell.angle_alpha   90.00
_cell.angle_beta   90.00
_cell.angle_gamma   90.00
#
_symmetry.space_group_name_H-M   'P 1'
#
loop_
_entity.id
_entity.type
_entity.pdbx_description
1 polymer ?
#
loop_
_entity_poly.entity_id
_entity_poly.type
_entity_poly.pdbx_seq_one_letter_code
_entity_poly.pdbx_strand_id
1 'polypeptide(L)'
;MKLILILLVLTLASLVTCAIPLVQVKERSNGLECVACEVVMNAVEQWVVKESTVAKAVDIISNTVCPHLEPKIKAVCPKIIAQFGPTVFKVLIERENPTVLCRMMRLCQ
;
A
#
# COMPACT_ATOMS: atom_id res chain seq x y z
N MET A 1 -6.24 22.85 26.39
CA MET A 1 -5.09 22.27 25.65
C MET A 1 -5.33 22.14 24.15
N LYS A 2 -6.43 21.53 23.67
CA LYS A 2 -6.69 21.39 22.21
C LYS A 2 -6.82 22.73 21.46
N LEU A 3 -7.41 23.76 22.07
CA LEU A 3 -7.51 25.10 21.47
C LEU A 3 -6.15 25.80 21.26
N ILE A 4 -5.20 25.60 22.19
CA ILE A 4 -3.86 26.20 22.11
C ILE A 4 -3.06 25.57 20.96
N LEU A 5 -3.22 24.26 20.76
CA LEU A 5 -2.60 23.53 19.66
C LEU A 5 -3.14 23.98 18.29
N ILE A 6 -4.44 24.25 18.19
CA ILE A 6 -5.07 24.75 16.95
C ILE A 6 -4.56 26.15 16.60
N LEU A 7 -4.44 27.05 17.58
CA LEU A 7 -3.92 28.41 17.35
C LEU A 7 -2.45 28.38 16.89
N LEU A 8 -1.61 27.53 17.49
CA LEU A 8 -0.22 27.34 17.06
C LEU A 8 -0.12 26.84 15.62
N VAL A 9 -0.95 25.87 15.24
CA VAL A 9 -0.98 25.32 13.89
C VAL A 9 -1.43 26.37 12.86
N LEU A 10 -2.43 27.20 13.19
CA LEU A 10 -2.87 28.29 12.31
C LEU A 10 -1.77 29.35 12.11
N THR A 11 -1.04 29.73 13.18
CA THR A 11 0.09 30.67 13.06
C THR A 11 1.26 30.11 12.25
N LEU A 12 1.53 28.81 12.37
CA LEU A 12 2.54 28.12 11.55
C LEU A 12 2.10 27.98 10.09
N ALA A 13 0.81 27.73 9.85
CA ALA A 13 0.26 27.61 8.50
C ALA A 13 0.45 28.90 7.71
N SER A 14 0.15 30.07 8.29
CA SER A 14 0.34 31.37 7.62
C SER A 14 1.78 31.65 7.21
N LEU A 15 2.77 31.24 8.02
CA LEU A 15 4.20 31.38 7.70
C LEU A 15 4.65 30.41 6.60
N VAL A 16 4.04 29.23 6.53
CA VAL A 16 4.43 28.15 5.62
C VAL A 16 3.71 28.26 4.26
N THR A 17 2.57 28.94 4.17
CA THR A 17 1.78 29.05 2.91
C THR A 17 2.31 30.01 1.85
N CYS A 18 3.31 30.87 2.12
CA CYS A 18 3.84 31.78 1.07
C CYS A 18 4.84 31.12 0.12
N ALA A 19 5.38 29.93 0.44
CA ALA A 19 6.43 29.29 -0.36
C ALA A 19 6.06 27.89 -0.89
N ILE A 20 4.84 27.40 -0.63
CA ILE A 20 4.37 26.16 -1.26
C ILE A 20 3.63 26.56 -2.54
N PRO A 21 4.19 26.32 -3.74
CA PRO A 21 3.32 26.24 -4.89
C PRO A 21 2.36 25.09 -4.59
N LEU A 22 1.06 25.39 -4.49
CA LEU A 22 0.05 24.36 -4.66
C LEU A 22 0.34 23.76 -6.03
N VAL A 23 1.00 22.60 -6.05
CA VAL A 23 1.11 21.76 -7.22
C VAL A 23 -0.33 21.33 -7.52
N GLN A 24 -1.03 22.18 -8.24
CA GLN A 24 -2.27 21.85 -8.91
C GLN A 24 -1.82 20.96 -10.07
N VAL A 25 -1.67 19.66 -9.82
CA VAL A 25 -1.62 18.68 -10.92
C VAL A 25 -2.98 18.72 -11.58
N LYS A 26 -3.14 19.65 -12.53
CA LYS A 26 -4.22 19.65 -13.50
C LYS A 26 -3.64 19.12 -14.79
N GLU A 27 -3.19 17.88 -14.75
CA GLU A 27 -2.88 17.12 -15.94
C GLU A 27 -4.22 16.60 -16.48
N ARG A 28 -4.67 17.17 -17.59
CA ARG A 28 -5.72 16.53 -18.39
C ARG A 28 -5.03 15.47 -19.26
N SER A 29 -4.48 14.43 -18.63
CA SER A 29 -3.74 13.37 -19.30
C SER A 29 -4.15 11.97 -18.82
N ASN A 30 -5.44 11.77 -18.53
CA ASN A 30 -6.02 10.46 -18.18
C ASN A 30 -5.48 9.30 -19.06
N GLY A 31 -5.15 9.55 -20.33
CA GLY A 31 -4.52 8.56 -21.20
C GLY A 31 -3.06 8.21 -20.82
N LEU A 32 -2.20 9.21 -20.60
CA LEU A 32 -0.79 8.98 -20.27
C LEU A 32 -0.63 8.45 -18.84
N GLU A 33 -1.40 8.99 -17.90
CA GLU A 33 -1.43 8.52 -16.51
C GLU A 33 -1.96 7.09 -16.40
N CYS A 34 -2.96 6.73 -17.21
CA CYS A 34 -3.45 5.36 -17.30
C CYS A 34 -2.34 4.41 -17.80
N VAL A 35 -1.70 4.74 -18.92
CA VAL A 35 -0.61 3.91 -19.47
C VAL A 35 0.55 3.79 -18.49
N ALA A 36 0.96 4.89 -17.85
CA ALA A 36 2.02 4.87 -16.85
C ALA A 36 1.63 3.99 -15.64
N CYS A 37 0.39 4.12 -15.15
CA CYS A 37 -0.11 3.28 -14.09
C CYS A 37 -0.10 1.80 -14.48
N GLU A 38 -0.63 1.45 -15.65
CA GLU A 38 -0.66 0.06 -16.11
C GLU A 38 0.75 -0.52 -16.24
N VAL A 39 1.71 0.24 -16.77
CA VAL A 39 3.11 -0.20 -16.87
C VAL A 39 3.73 -0.43 -15.50
N VAL A 40 3.54 0.51 -14.56
CA VAL A 40 4.06 0.38 -13.19
C VAL A 40 3.41 -0.81 -12.47
N MET A 41 2.09 -0.94 -12.57
CA MET A 41 1.36 -2.02 -11.91
C MET A 41 1.72 -3.39 -12.48
N ASN A 42 1.90 -3.51 -13.80
CA ASN A 42 2.43 -4.74 -14.41
C ASN A 42 3.84 -5.08 -13.89
N ALA A 43 4.72 -4.08 -13.76
CA ALA A 43 6.06 -4.30 -13.23
C ALA A 43 6.04 -4.74 -11.76
N VAL A 44 5.15 -4.16 -10.96
CA VAL A 44 4.91 -4.56 -9.56
C VAL A 44 4.39 -5.99 -9.49
N GLU A 45 3.37 -6.34 -10.30
CA GLU A 45 2.83 -7.69 -10.36
C GLU A 45 3.94 -8.71 -10.68
N GLN A 46 4.76 -8.48 -11.70
CA GLN A 46 5.89 -9.35 -12.05
C GLN A 46 6.93 -9.48 -10.93
N TRP A 47 7.10 -8.45 -10.11
CA TRP A 47 7.99 -8.49 -8.96
C TRP A 47 7.40 -9.28 -7.79
N VAL A 48 6.09 -9.17 -7.57
CA VAL A 48 5.37 -9.81 -6.46
C VAL A 48 5.05 -11.29 -6.75
N VAL A 49 4.78 -11.68 -8.01
CA VAL A 49 4.55 -13.07 -8.44
C VAL A 49 5.76 -13.99 -8.17
N LYS A 50 6.95 -13.43 -7.90
CA LYS A 50 8.11 -14.24 -7.56
C LYS A 50 7.86 -15.04 -6.28
N GLU A 51 8.05 -16.35 -6.35
CA GLU A 51 7.96 -17.27 -5.21
C GLU A 51 8.80 -16.81 -4.00
N SER A 52 9.93 -16.13 -4.26
CA SER A 52 10.77 -15.54 -3.20
C SER A 52 10.10 -14.37 -2.46
N THR A 53 9.24 -13.60 -3.12
CA THR A 53 8.49 -12.50 -2.50
C THR A 53 7.42 -13.05 -1.57
N VAL A 54 6.71 -14.10 -2.00
CA VAL A 54 5.70 -14.80 -1.19
C VAL A 54 6.35 -15.45 0.04
N ALA A 55 7.44 -16.19 -0.14
CA ALA A 55 8.17 -16.81 0.97
C ALA A 55 8.67 -15.77 1.99
N LYS A 56 9.17 -14.63 1.51
CA LYS A 56 9.62 -13.53 2.37
C LYS A 56 8.45 -12.88 3.12
N ALA A 57 7.28 -12.72 2.49
CA ALA A 57 6.09 -12.19 3.16
C ALA A 57 5.60 -13.12 4.27
N VAL A 58 5.56 -14.43 4.01
CA VAL A 58 5.20 -15.47 4.99
C VAL A 58 6.16 -15.45 6.19
N ASP A 59 7.47 -15.32 5.94
CA ASP A 59 8.50 -15.22 6.97
C ASP A 59 8.34 -13.94 7.82
N ILE A 60 8.19 -12.79 7.17
CA ILE A 60 7.97 -11.51 7.87
C ILE A 60 6.75 -11.59 8.76
N ILE A 61 5.61 -12.09 8.27
CA ILE A 61 4.40 -12.20 9.09
C ILE A 61 4.61 -13.16 10.27
N SER A 62 5.29 -14.30 10.03
CA SER A 62 5.59 -15.26 11.08
C SER A 62 6.48 -14.68 12.18
N ASN A 63 7.45 -13.85 11.81
CA ASN A 63 8.46 -13.34 12.75
C ASN A 63 8.14 -11.98 13.34
N THR A 64 7.26 -11.20 12.70
CA THR A 64 6.90 -9.85 13.16
C THR A 64 5.48 -9.78 13.69
N VAL A 65 4.50 -10.44 13.06
CA VAL A 65 3.09 -10.33 13.47
C VAL A 65 2.76 -11.37 14.52
N CYS A 66 3.08 -12.65 14.28
CA CYS A 66 2.72 -13.73 15.21
C CYS A 66 3.20 -13.51 16.66
N PRO A 67 4.39 -12.92 16.94
CA PRO A 67 4.84 -12.70 18.31
C PRO A 67 4.04 -11.67 19.12
N HIS A 68 3.31 -10.78 18.45
CA HIS A 68 2.49 -9.72 19.07
C HIS A 68 1.02 -10.13 19.28
N LEU A 69 0.63 -11.34 18.86
CA LEU A 69 -0.71 -11.85 19.05
C LEU A 69 -0.92 -12.41 20.46
N GLU A 70 -2.19 -12.52 20.87
CA GLU A 70 -2.58 -13.12 22.15
C GLU A 70 -2.02 -14.55 22.29
N PRO A 71 -1.78 -15.03 23.53
CA PRO A 71 -1.02 -16.28 23.77
C PRO A 71 -1.53 -17.50 23.00
N LYS A 72 -2.86 -17.65 22.89
CA LYS A 72 -3.51 -18.77 22.18
C LYS A 72 -3.24 -18.71 20.67
N ILE A 73 -3.24 -17.51 20.10
CA ILE A 73 -3.06 -17.29 18.66
C ILE A 73 -1.58 -17.32 18.31
N LYS A 74 -0.71 -16.73 19.15
CA LYS A 74 0.74 -16.74 19.00
C LYS A 74 1.32 -18.15 18.82
N ALA A 75 0.78 -19.13 19.54
CA ALA A 75 1.22 -20.53 19.46
C ALA A 75 0.87 -21.22 18.13
N VAL A 76 -0.22 -20.81 17.46
CA VAL A 76 -0.72 -21.46 16.24
C VAL A 76 -0.45 -20.65 14.97
N CYS A 77 -0.25 -19.34 15.10
CA CYS A 77 -0.09 -18.40 13.99
C CYS A 77 1.00 -18.81 12.99
N PRO A 78 2.24 -19.19 13.40
CA PRO A 78 3.26 -19.58 12.43
C PRO A 78 2.86 -20.78 11.58
N LYS A 79 2.11 -21.74 12.16
CA LYS A 79 1.62 -22.91 11.42
C LYS A 79 0.55 -22.52 10.40
N ILE A 80 -0.36 -21.63 10.78
CA ILE A 80 -1.40 -21.11 9.87
C ILE A 80 -0.76 -20.34 8.72
N ILE A 81 0.20 -19.45 9.02
CA ILE A 81 0.89 -18.64 8.01
C ILE A 81 1.72 -19.53 7.07
N ALA A 82 2.42 -20.53 7.59
CA ALA A 82 3.16 -21.49 6.75
C ALA A 82 2.25 -22.33 5.86
N GLN A 83 1.08 -22.77 6.36
CA GLN A 83 0.18 -23.66 5.63
C GLN A 83 -0.69 -22.92 4.60
N PHE A 84 -1.23 -21.76 4.97
CA PHE A 84 -2.21 -21.04 4.15
C PHE A 84 -1.64 -19.79 3.49
N GLY A 85 -0.59 -19.18 4.06
CA GLY A 85 0.03 -17.97 3.57
C GLY A 85 0.40 -18.04 2.08
N PRO A 86 1.15 -19.05 1.61
CA PRO A 86 1.54 -19.14 0.20
C PRO A 86 0.34 -19.14 -0.76
N THR A 87 -0.71 -19.91 -0.45
CA THR A 87 -1.92 -19.97 -1.26
C THR A 87 -2.70 -18.66 -1.22
N VAL A 88 -2.85 -18.04 -0.06
CA VAL A 88 -3.54 -16.75 0.08
C VAL A 88 -2.81 -15.66 -0.70
N PHE A 89 -1.49 -15.56 -0.55
CA PHE A 89 -0.69 -14.59 -1.31
C PHE A 89 -0.79 -14.83 -2.80
N LYS A 90 -0.69 -16.08 -3.26
CA LYS A 90 -0.84 -16.41 -4.67
C LYS A 90 -2.20 -15.96 -5.22
N VAL A 91 -3.29 -16.24 -4.50
CA VAL A 91 -4.63 -15.79 -4.90
C VAL A 91 -4.75 -14.27 -4.90
N LEU A 92 -4.17 -13.57 -3.92
CA LEU A 92 -4.17 -12.10 -3.87
C LEU A 92 -3.44 -11.50 -5.06
N ILE A 93 -2.29 -12.07 -5.43
CA ILE A 93 -1.49 -11.63 -6.57
C ILE A 93 -2.25 -11.89 -7.89
N GLU A 94 -2.85 -13.07 -8.04
CA GLU A 94 -3.59 -13.46 -9.25
C GLU A 94 -4.91 -12.69 -9.45
N ARG A 95 -5.44 -12.05 -8.40
CA ARG A 95 -6.71 -11.31 -8.45
C ARG A 95 -6.54 -9.82 -8.79
N GLU A 96 -5.33 -9.29 -8.74
CA GLU A 96 -5.06 -7.87 -8.90
C GLU A 96 -4.73 -7.50 -10.35
N ASN A 97 -5.78 -7.35 -11.17
CA ASN A 97 -5.64 -6.87 -12.54
C ASN A 97 -5.15 -5.40 -12.54
N PRO A 98 -4.01 -5.08 -13.19
CA PRO A 98 -3.44 -3.74 -13.26
C PRO A 98 -4.42 -2.65 -13.69
N THR A 99 -5.27 -2.94 -14.70
CA THR A 99 -6.28 -2.00 -15.21
C THR A 99 -7.37 -1.73 -14.16
N VAL A 100 -7.77 -2.73 -13.36
CA VAL A 100 -8.74 -2.54 -12.28
C VAL A 100 -8.17 -1.63 -11.19
N LEU A 101 -6.93 -1.84 -10.79
CA LEU A 101 -6.26 -1.01 -9.78
C LEU A 101 -6.08 0.43 -10.28
N CYS A 102 -5.67 0.62 -11.53
CA CYS A 102 -5.55 1.94 -12.14
C CYS A 102 -6.90 2.66 -12.27
N ARG A 103 -8.00 1.93 -12.49
CA ARG A 103 -9.37 2.49 -12.44
C ARG A 103 -9.78 2.87 -11.02
N MET A 104 -9.46 2.06 -10.01
CA MET A 104 -9.73 2.39 -8.60
C MET A 104 -9.01 3.65 -8.15
N MET A 105 -7.78 3.87 -8.64
CA MET A 105 -7.00 5.09 -8.41
C MET A 105 -7.45 6.28 -9.26
N ARG A 106 -8.46 6.09 -10.14
CA ARG A 106 -9.00 7.08 -11.09
C ARG A 106 -7.97 7.59 -12.11
N LEU A 107 -6.95 6.78 -12.39
CA LEU A 107 -5.92 7.05 -13.42
C LEU A 107 -6.38 6.53 -14.78
N CYS A 108 -7.13 5.42 -14.81
CA CYS A 108 -7.84 4.91 -15.99
C CYS A 108 -9.35 5.12 -15.85
N GLN A 109 -10.05 5.37 -16.96
CA GLN A 109 -11.52 5.37 -17.01
C GLN A 109 -12.04 3.97 -17.37
#